data_AF-A0A6P8QDS7-F1
#
_entry.id   AF-A0A6P8QDS7-F1
#
_cell.length_a   1.000
_cell.length_b   1.000
_cell.length_c   1.000
_cell.angle_alpha   90.00
_cell.angle_beta   90.00
_cell.angle_gamma   90.00
#
_symmetry.space_group_name_H-M   'P 1'
#
loop_
_entity.id
_entity.type
_entity.pdbx_description
1 polymer ?
#
loop_
_entity_poly.entity_id
_entity_poly.type
_entity_poly.pdbx_seq_one_letter_code
_entity_poly.pdbx_strand_id
1 'polypeptide(L)'
;MANDMEKGETAETESAWELPSACGTAALPEDDEEEEAEESVLRGLSVLPVERCIRRPECARCGRPQKVCLCPFLPAHPLNVTTCLYIVQHPAEESRVLRTVPLLAACLPQDKCKVFIGRRFSEDRYPELAAVCRNPGTLILYPGMQAANLEEVACVPSQFPCTIIIIDGTWSQAKDIFYKNSLFRLPKQVQLKTSISSQYVIRTQPTNTCLSTLECAAVALALMEKNDFIEETILRPLQALCSFQLQHGAQVHHSKEHLLKNGLYDKPMPKNKRKLKKMELLVNNVKI
;
A
#
# COMPACT_ATOMS: atom_id res chain seq x y z
N MET A 1 -43.19 -10.59 38.50
CA MET A 1 -43.82 -9.52 39.28
C MET A 1 -44.28 -8.47 38.29
N ALA A 2 -45.59 -8.27 38.26
CA ALA A 2 -46.31 -7.32 37.42
C ALA A 2 -45.87 -5.87 37.70
N ASN A 3 -45.95 -5.00 36.69
CA ASN A 3 -47.01 -4.00 36.65
C ASN A 3 -46.98 -3.19 35.35
N ASP A 4 -48.13 -3.20 34.69
CA ASP A 4 -48.70 -2.19 33.80
C ASP A 4 -48.96 -0.85 34.52
N MET A 5 -48.97 0.24 33.74
CA MET A 5 -49.92 1.38 33.79
C MET A 5 -49.48 2.39 32.69
N GLU A 6 -50.21 2.51 31.56
CA GLU A 6 -51.30 3.48 31.28
C GLU A 6 -50.86 4.95 31.42
N LYS A 7 -51.21 5.95 30.59
CA LYS A 7 -52.05 6.12 29.38
C LYS A 7 -51.78 7.56 28.88
N GLY A 8 -52.13 7.87 27.63
CA GLY A 8 -52.15 9.25 27.13
C GLY A 8 -52.54 9.35 25.66
N GLU A 9 -53.84 9.27 25.39
CA GLU A 9 -54.50 9.55 24.11
C GLU A 9 -54.49 11.06 23.78
N THR A 10 -54.37 11.39 22.48
CA THR A 10 -55.30 12.34 21.81
C THR A 10 -55.47 11.91 20.35
N ALA A 11 -56.73 11.90 19.92
CA ALA A 11 -57.25 11.50 18.62
C ALA A 11 -57.46 12.71 17.69
N GLU A 12 -58.08 12.42 16.54
CA GLU A 12 -58.67 13.30 15.50
C GLU A 12 -57.75 13.57 14.29
N THR A 13 -58.16 13.40 13.01
CA THR A 13 -59.46 13.08 12.42
C THR A 13 -59.29 12.57 10.97
N GLU A 14 -60.31 11.86 10.50
CA GLU A 14 -60.53 11.29 9.18
C GLU A 14 -60.60 12.32 8.04
N SER A 15 -60.26 11.90 6.81
CA SER A 15 -61.09 12.24 5.65
C SER A 15 -60.84 11.26 4.50
N ALA A 16 -61.90 10.53 4.17
CA ALA A 16 -62.02 9.64 3.03
C ALA A 16 -62.23 10.44 1.73
N TRP A 17 -61.75 9.91 0.61
CA TRP A 17 -62.45 10.05 -0.65
C TRP A 17 -62.21 8.81 -1.51
N GLU A 18 -63.30 8.42 -2.15
CA GLU A 18 -63.59 7.13 -2.74
C GLU A 18 -63.00 6.97 -4.15
N LEU A 19 -62.83 5.71 -4.55
CA LEU A 19 -62.64 5.28 -5.93
C LEU A 19 -63.95 5.39 -6.72
N PRO A 20 -63.86 5.60 -8.04
CA PRO A 20 -64.78 4.95 -8.96
C PRO A 20 -64.06 3.97 -9.88
N SER A 21 -64.62 2.76 -9.93
CA SER A 21 -64.42 1.74 -10.96
C SER A 21 -65.39 2.01 -12.12
N ALA A 22 -64.90 2.05 -13.36
CA ALA A 22 -65.66 1.58 -14.53
C ALA A 22 -64.78 1.41 -15.78
N CYS A 23 -64.81 0.17 -16.27
CA CYS A 23 -64.49 -0.37 -17.59
C CYS A 23 -64.32 0.61 -18.78
N GLY A 24 -63.21 0.44 -19.49
CA GLY A 24 -63.02 0.90 -20.87
C GLY A 24 -61.83 0.18 -21.49
N THR A 25 -62.10 -0.84 -22.31
CA THR A 25 -61.11 -1.48 -23.18
C THR A 25 -60.53 -0.46 -24.15
N ALA A 26 -59.26 -0.13 -24.00
CA ALA A 26 -58.46 0.53 -25.02
C ALA A 26 -57.10 -0.16 -25.07
N ALA A 27 -56.77 -0.70 -26.24
CA ALA A 27 -55.52 -1.36 -26.52
C ALA A 27 -54.34 -0.45 -26.15
N LEU A 28 -53.31 -1.04 -25.54
CA LEU A 28 -51.98 -0.47 -25.43
C LEU A 28 -51.38 -0.38 -26.83
N PRO A 29 -50.88 0.78 -27.27
CA PRO A 29 -49.76 0.80 -28.18
C PRO A 29 -48.56 1.45 -27.47
N GLU A 30 -47.35 1.16 -27.97
CA GLU A 30 -46.12 1.94 -27.73
C GLU A 30 -45.19 1.51 -26.57
N ASP A 31 -45.01 0.21 -26.33
CA ASP A 31 -43.79 -0.29 -25.63
C ASP A 31 -42.86 -1.08 -26.59
N ASP A 32 -43.40 -1.70 -27.64
CA ASP A 32 -42.60 -2.51 -28.60
C ASP A 32 -41.68 -1.64 -29.49
N GLU A 33 -42.08 -0.41 -29.82
CA GLU A 33 -41.29 0.49 -30.67
C GLU A 33 -40.06 1.06 -29.94
N GLU A 34 -40.15 1.28 -28.62
CA GLU A 34 -39.01 1.73 -27.81
C GLU A 34 -38.00 0.59 -27.62
N GLU A 35 -38.45 -0.65 -27.35
CA GLU A 35 -37.57 -1.81 -27.27
C GLU A 35 -36.89 -2.14 -28.62
N GLU A 36 -37.61 -2.06 -29.74
CA GLU A 36 -37.03 -2.25 -31.07
C GLU A 36 -36.03 -1.14 -31.44
N ALA A 37 -36.30 0.11 -31.04
CA ALA A 37 -35.39 1.23 -31.23
C ALA A 37 -34.10 1.06 -30.41
N GLU A 38 -34.19 0.62 -29.15
CA GLU A 38 -33.03 0.33 -28.31
C GLU A 38 -32.21 -0.85 -28.85
N GLU A 39 -32.87 -1.93 -29.31
CA GLU A 39 -32.19 -3.08 -29.93
C GLU A 39 -31.50 -2.67 -31.24
N SER A 40 -32.13 -1.81 -32.04
CA SER A 40 -31.57 -1.26 -33.27
C SER A 40 -30.33 -0.39 -33.02
N VAL A 41 -30.36 0.44 -31.96
CA VAL A 41 -29.20 1.24 -31.54
C VAL A 41 -28.06 0.34 -31.04
N LEU A 42 -28.35 -0.66 -30.21
CA LEU A 42 -27.35 -1.61 -29.72
C LEU A 42 -26.74 -2.44 -30.86
N ARG A 43 -27.55 -2.87 -31.84
CA ARG A 43 -27.07 -3.50 -33.08
C ARG A 43 -26.19 -2.54 -33.88
N GLY A 44 -26.57 -1.27 -34.01
CA GLY A 44 -25.76 -0.23 -34.66
C GLY A 44 -24.39 -0.04 -34.00
N LEU A 45 -24.33 -0.06 -32.67
CA LEU A 45 -23.08 0.01 -31.90
C LEU A 45 -22.22 -1.27 -32.05
N SER A 46 -22.84 -2.44 -32.21
CA SER A 46 -22.14 -3.71 -32.39
C SER A 46 -21.46 -3.86 -33.77
N VAL A 47 -21.90 -3.08 -34.77
CA VAL A 47 -21.36 -3.07 -36.14
C VAL A 47 -20.21 -2.05 -36.28
N LEU A 48 -20.01 -1.19 -35.28
CA LEU A 48 -18.87 -0.28 -35.28
C LEU A 48 -17.56 -1.10 -35.26
N PRO A 49 -16.62 -0.82 -36.19
CA PRO A 49 -15.35 -1.52 -36.21
C PRO A 49 -14.63 -1.29 -34.89
N VAL A 50 -14.39 -2.37 -34.14
CA VAL A 50 -13.55 -2.33 -32.95
C VAL A 50 -12.13 -2.02 -33.43
N GLU A 51 -11.74 -0.76 -33.33
CA GLU A 51 -10.35 -0.36 -33.57
C GLU A 51 -9.46 -1.21 -32.67
N ARG A 52 -8.64 -2.06 -33.30
CA ARG A 52 -7.66 -2.86 -32.58
C ARG A 52 -6.60 -1.92 -32.04
N CYS A 53 -6.78 -1.49 -30.80
CA CYS A 53 -5.81 -0.65 -30.11
C CYS A 53 -4.48 -1.40 -30.03
N ILE A 54 -3.48 -0.92 -30.77
CA ILE A 54 -2.13 -1.50 -30.76
C ILE A 54 -1.58 -1.32 -29.35
N ARG A 55 -1.32 -2.44 -28.66
CA ARG A 55 -0.69 -2.41 -27.34
C ARG A 55 0.70 -1.79 -27.47
N ARG A 56 1.05 -0.92 -26.52
CA ARG A 56 2.38 -0.31 -26.48
C ARG A 56 3.42 -1.43 -26.33
N PRO A 57 4.57 -1.35 -27.01
CA PRO A 57 5.61 -2.35 -26.84
C PRO A 57 6.11 -2.32 -25.38
N GLU A 58 6.27 -3.49 -24.79
CA GLU A 58 6.71 -3.70 -23.41
C GLU A 58 8.18 -4.14 -23.36
N CYS A 59 8.86 -3.81 -22.27
CA CYS A 59 10.22 -4.26 -22.01
C CYS A 59 10.21 -5.72 -21.57
N ALA A 60 10.97 -6.58 -22.25
CA ALA A 60 11.09 -8.00 -21.89
C ALA A 60 11.66 -8.25 -20.49
N ARG A 61 12.44 -7.32 -19.92
CA ARG A 61 13.06 -7.46 -18.59
C ARG A 61 12.13 -7.05 -17.45
N CYS A 62 11.44 -5.90 -17.57
CA CYS A 62 10.62 -5.36 -16.47
C CYS A 62 9.11 -5.32 -16.73
N GLY A 63 8.65 -5.73 -17.93
CA GLY A 63 7.23 -5.72 -18.32
C GLY A 63 6.60 -4.33 -18.45
N ARG A 64 7.37 -3.25 -18.31
CA ARG A 64 6.87 -1.87 -18.46
C ARG A 64 6.86 -1.44 -19.92
N PRO A 65 5.96 -0.54 -20.34
CA PRO A 65 6.03 0.05 -21.68
C PRO A 65 7.41 0.65 -21.94
N GLN A 66 7.95 0.45 -23.15
CA GLN A 66 9.33 0.83 -23.49
C GLN A 66 9.65 2.31 -23.17
N LYS A 67 8.69 3.22 -23.40
CA LYS A 67 8.84 4.66 -23.12
C LYS A 67 9.06 5.01 -21.64
N VAL A 68 8.64 4.15 -20.72
CA VAL A 68 8.75 4.34 -19.25
C VAL A 68 9.47 3.14 -18.60
N CYS A 69 10.38 2.53 -19.36
CA CYS A 69 11.20 1.43 -18.90
C CYS A 69 12.14 1.90 -17.79
N LEU A 70 12.21 1.13 -16.69
CA LEU A 70 13.09 1.44 -15.56
C LEU A 70 14.43 0.68 -15.62
N CYS A 71 14.59 -0.28 -16.54
CA CYS A 71 15.82 -1.06 -16.66
C CYS A 71 17.10 -0.24 -16.85
N PRO A 72 17.10 0.90 -17.57
CA PRO A 72 18.29 1.75 -17.67
C PRO A 72 18.75 2.36 -16.34
N PHE A 73 17.85 2.44 -15.35
CA PHE A 73 18.12 3.03 -14.04
C PHE A 73 18.44 1.99 -12.97
N LEU A 74 18.22 0.69 -13.26
CA LEU A 74 18.69 -0.41 -12.45
C LEU A 74 20.21 -0.53 -12.59
N PRO A 75 20.92 -1.09 -11.58
CA PRO A 75 22.33 -1.37 -11.73
C PRO A 75 22.57 -2.37 -12.88
N ALA A 76 23.69 -2.20 -13.58
CA ALA A 76 24.06 -3.06 -14.71
C ALA A 76 24.23 -4.53 -14.29
N HIS A 77 24.75 -4.73 -13.08
CA HIS A 77 24.83 -6.02 -12.40
C HIS A 77 24.20 -5.92 -11.02
N PRO A 78 23.57 -6.98 -10.49
CA PRO A 78 23.07 -6.99 -9.12
C PRO A 78 24.17 -6.60 -8.12
N LEU A 79 23.80 -5.82 -7.10
CA LEU A 79 24.75 -5.34 -6.09
C LEU A 79 25.34 -6.51 -5.30
N ASN A 80 26.66 -6.49 -5.10
CA ASN A 80 27.33 -7.47 -4.25
C ASN A 80 27.17 -7.08 -2.78
N VAL A 81 26.23 -7.72 -2.09
CA VAL A 81 25.93 -7.49 -0.66
C VAL A 81 26.04 -8.80 0.12
N THR A 82 26.53 -8.71 1.36
CA THR A 82 26.60 -9.88 2.24
C THR A 82 25.29 -10.13 2.98
N THR A 83 24.58 -9.05 3.31
CA THR A 83 23.30 -9.01 4.04
C THR A 83 22.16 -9.58 3.19
N CYS A 84 21.32 -10.41 3.81
CA CYS A 84 20.12 -10.97 3.19
C CYS A 84 18.87 -10.20 3.62
N LEU A 85 18.01 -9.85 2.67
CA LEU A 85 16.72 -9.21 2.90
C LEU A 85 15.55 -10.20 2.77
N TYR A 86 14.66 -10.17 3.75
CA TYR A 86 13.39 -10.88 3.75
C TYR A 86 12.24 -9.87 3.79
N ILE A 87 11.55 -9.70 2.66
CA ILE A 87 10.42 -8.77 2.55
C ILE A 87 9.13 -9.53 2.84
N VAL A 88 8.47 -9.19 3.95
CA VAL A 88 7.16 -9.73 4.31
C VAL A 88 6.09 -8.77 3.81
N GLN A 89 5.47 -9.09 2.68
CA GLN A 89 4.58 -8.21 1.94
C GLN A 89 3.11 -8.52 2.18
N HIS A 90 2.33 -7.48 2.50
CA HIS A 90 0.88 -7.59 2.58
C HIS A 90 0.28 -7.80 1.16
N PRO A 91 -0.69 -8.71 0.97
CA PRO A 91 -1.27 -9.01 -0.36
C PRO A 91 -1.84 -7.80 -1.11
N ALA A 92 -2.41 -6.83 -0.37
CA ALA A 92 -2.93 -5.61 -0.98
C ALA A 92 -1.85 -4.63 -1.49
N GLU A 93 -0.58 -4.79 -1.09
CA GLU A 93 0.51 -4.03 -1.72
C GLU A 93 1.02 -4.71 -3.00
N GLU A 94 0.98 -6.04 -3.07
CA GLU A 94 1.33 -6.79 -4.28
C GLU A 94 0.44 -6.37 -5.48
N SER A 95 -0.84 -6.09 -5.26
CA SER A 95 -1.76 -5.71 -6.34
C SER A 95 -1.62 -4.25 -6.79
N ARG A 96 -0.71 -3.45 -6.21
CA ARG A 96 -0.55 -2.03 -6.59
C ARG A 96 0.26 -1.87 -7.87
N VAL A 97 -0.01 -0.77 -8.60
CA VAL A 97 0.72 -0.44 -9.84
C VAL A 97 2.10 0.16 -9.55
N LEU A 98 2.17 1.07 -8.56
CA LEU A 98 3.39 1.77 -8.16
C LEU A 98 4.04 1.04 -6.97
N ARG A 99 4.66 -0.11 -7.25
CA ARG A 99 5.33 -0.95 -6.25
C ARG A 99 6.83 -0.69 -6.22
N THR A 100 7.38 -0.65 -5.02
CA THR A 100 8.82 -0.44 -4.78
C THR A 100 9.58 -1.75 -4.56
N VAL A 101 8.93 -2.78 -4.03
CA VAL A 101 9.54 -4.11 -3.81
C VAL A 101 10.11 -4.73 -5.10
N PRO A 102 9.41 -4.71 -6.27
CA PRO A 102 10.01 -5.23 -7.51
C PRO A 102 11.25 -4.48 -7.97
N LEU A 103 11.34 -3.17 -7.69
CA LEU A 103 12.53 -2.37 -8.00
C LEU A 103 13.70 -2.78 -7.10
N LEU A 104 13.44 -2.94 -5.80
CA LEU A 104 14.43 -3.40 -4.83
C LEU A 104 14.97 -4.79 -5.20
N ALA A 105 14.08 -5.75 -5.49
CA ALA A 105 14.45 -7.11 -5.87
C ALA A 105 15.29 -7.14 -7.16
N ALA A 106 15.05 -6.22 -8.10
CA ALA A 106 15.81 -6.14 -9.35
C ALA A 106 17.23 -5.54 -9.18
N CYS A 107 17.51 -4.88 -8.06
CA CYS A 107 18.84 -4.34 -7.74
C CYS A 107 19.75 -5.35 -7.03
N LEU A 108 19.18 -6.43 -6.49
CA LEU A 108 19.88 -7.39 -5.62
C LEU A 108 19.96 -8.78 -6.27
N PRO A 109 20.94 -9.61 -5.88
CA PRO A 109 20.97 -11.01 -6.25
C PRO A 109 19.71 -11.75 -5.75
N GLN A 110 19.25 -12.76 -6.51
CA GLN A 110 18.01 -13.49 -6.19
C GLN A 110 18.06 -14.20 -4.83
N ASP A 111 19.23 -14.63 -4.39
CA ASP A 111 19.45 -15.27 -3.08
C ASP A 111 19.47 -14.27 -1.91
N LYS A 112 19.71 -12.99 -2.21
CA LYS A 112 19.82 -11.90 -1.22
C LYS A 112 18.54 -11.13 -0.97
N CYS A 113 17.49 -11.31 -1.78
CA CYS A 113 16.20 -10.65 -1.59
C CYS A 113 15.05 -11.64 -1.78
N LYS A 114 14.45 -12.09 -0.68
CA LYS A 114 13.33 -13.03 -0.69
C LYS A 114 12.04 -12.33 -0.29
N VAL A 115 10.97 -12.55 -1.05
CA VAL A 115 9.67 -11.89 -0.81
C VAL A 115 8.63 -12.94 -0.43
N PHE A 116 8.00 -12.73 0.72
CA PHE A 116 6.92 -13.59 1.26
C PHE A 116 5.64 -12.79 1.32
N ILE A 117 4.61 -13.24 0.59
CA ILE A 117 3.34 -12.53 0.46
C ILE A 117 2.30 -13.19 1.36
N GLY A 118 1.71 -12.42 2.27
CA GLY A 118 0.72 -12.97 3.19
C GLY A 118 0.39 -12.08 4.38
N ARG A 119 -0.56 -12.55 5.18
CA ARG A 119 -0.96 -11.91 6.44
C ARG A 119 -0.57 -12.74 7.67
N ARG A 120 -0.46 -14.06 7.50
CA ARG A 120 -0.19 -15.03 8.56
C ARG A 120 0.90 -16.00 8.12
N PHE A 121 1.98 -16.03 8.88
CA PHE A 121 3.18 -16.81 8.68
C PHE A 121 3.34 -17.76 9.86
N SER A 122 2.95 -19.01 9.63
CA SER A 122 3.11 -20.11 10.59
C SER A 122 4.28 -20.98 10.13
N GLU A 123 4.90 -21.68 11.08
CA GLU A 123 6.11 -22.48 10.83
C GLU A 123 5.88 -23.64 9.87
N ASP A 124 4.69 -24.27 9.93
CA ASP A 124 4.27 -25.34 9.03
C ASP A 124 4.20 -24.89 7.57
N ARG A 125 3.71 -23.67 7.31
CA ARG A 125 3.58 -23.14 5.94
C ARG A 125 4.83 -22.43 5.43
N TYR A 126 5.63 -21.86 6.33
CA TYR A 126 6.80 -21.04 6.00
C TYR A 126 8.01 -21.47 6.83
N PRO A 127 8.52 -22.71 6.66
CA PRO A 127 9.61 -23.24 7.47
C PRO A 127 10.91 -22.44 7.32
N GLU A 128 11.18 -21.94 6.10
CA GLU A 128 12.34 -21.09 5.83
C GLU A 128 12.29 -19.77 6.60
N LEU A 129 11.16 -19.05 6.53
CA LEU A 129 10.98 -17.79 7.25
C LEU A 129 11.04 -18.02 8.77
N ALA A 130 10.49 -19.14 9.26
CA ALA A 130 10.56 -19.50 10.68
C ALA A 130 12.01 -19.78 11.13
N ALA A 131 12.81 -20.47 10.33
CA ALA A 131 14.24 -20.71 10.60
C ALA A 131 15.01 -19.39 10.65
N VAL A 132 14.75 -18.49 9.70
CA VAL A 132 15.34 -17.13 9.68
C VAL A 132 14.95 -16.34 10.92
N CYS A 133 13.68 -16.38 11.34
CA CYS A 133 13.24 -15.66 12.53
C CYS A 133 13.92 -16.13 13.83
N ARG A 134 14.36 -17.40 13.88
CA ARG A 134 15.06 -17.98 15.03
C ARG A 134 16.56 -17.74 15.03
N ASN A 135 17.14 -17.35 13.91
CA ASN A 135 18.57 -17.09 13.82
C ASN A 135 18.90 -15.84 14.66
N PRO A 136 19.84 -15.92 15.63
CA PRO A 136 20.24 -14.78 16.44
C PRO A 136 20.79 -13.58 15.64
N GLY A 137 21.29 -13.82 14.42
CA GLY A 137 21.78 -12.80 13.50
C GLY A 137 20.68 -12.11 12.68
N THR A 138 19.40 -12.43 12.92
CA THR A 138 18.26 -11.82 12.22
C THR A 138 17.74 -10.60 12.96
N LEU A 139 17.58 -9.52 12.20
CA LEU A 139 16.95 -8.28 12.62
C LEU A 139 15.57 -8.14 11.97
N ILE A 140 14.65 -7.47 12.64
CA ILE A 140 13.37 -7.06 12.04
C ILE A 140 13.21 -5.55 12.09
N LEU A 141 13.09 -4.94 10.91
CA LEU A 141 12.87 -3.51 10.75
C LEU A 141 11.40 -3.19 10.98
N TYR A 142 11.07 -2.85 12.22
CA TYR A 142 9.73 -2.46 12.63
C TYR A 142 9.84 -1.57 13.88
N PRO A 143 9.25 -0.37 13.89
CA PRO A 143 9.37 0.52 15.04
C PRO A 143 8.57 -0.01 16.23
N GLY A 144 9.18 0.03 17.41
CA GLY A 144 8.54 -0.29 18.68
C GLY A 144 9.29 0.30 19.86
N MET A 145 8.72 0.17 21.06
CA MET A 145 9.27 0.82 22.27
C MET A 145 10.68 0.35 22.62
N GLN A 146 11.01 -0.91 22.31
CA GLN A 146 12.31 -1.52 22.57
C GLN A 146 13.17 -1.64 21.30
N ALA A 147 12.75 -1.02 20.19
CA ALA A 147 13.49 -1.10 18.93
C ALA A 147 14.81 -0.32 19.03
N ALA A 148 15.94 -1.02 18.87
CA ALA A 148 17.25 -0.39 18.82
C ALA A 148 17.42 0.42 17.52
N ASN A 149 18.28 1.44 17.52
CA ASN A 149 18.66 2.08 16.26
C ASN A 149 19.52 1.11 15.44
N LEU A 150 19.23 0.95 14.15
CA LEU A 150 20.01 0.06 13.29
C LEU A 150 21.48 0.46 13.22
N GLU A 151 21.77 1.76 13.17
CA GLU A 151 23.14 2.29 13.12
C GLU A 151 23.97 1.86 14.34
N GLU A 152 23.37 1.88 15.54
CA GLU A 152 24.01 1.42 16.77
C GLU A 152 24.29 -0.10 16.73
N VAL A 153 23.42 -0.87 16.07
CA VAL A 153 23.59 -2.32 15.89
C VAL A 153 24.67 -2.63 14.85
N ALA A 154 24.72 -1.88 13.75
CA ALA A 154 25.72 -2.03 12.69
C ALA A 154 27.16 -1.74 13.16
N CYS A 155 27.30 -0.91 14.21
CA CYS A 155 28.59 -0.60 14.83
C CYS A 155 29.17 -1.75 15.66
N VAL A 156 28.36 -2.72 16.10
CA VAL A 156 28.85 -3.88 16.87
C VAL A 156 29.42 -4.93 15.91
N PRO A 157 30.69 -5.35 16.06
CA PRO A 157 31.25 -6.45 15.26
C PRO A 157 30.47 -7.75 15.57
N SER A 158 29.46 -8.03 14.77
CA SER A 158 28.72 -9.28 14.80
C SER A 158 29.24 -10.17 13.68
N GLN A 159 29.30 -11.48 13.93
CA GLN A 159 29.77 -12.46 12.96
C GLN A 159 28.81 -12.47 11.75
N PHE A 160 29.27 -11.91 10.64
CA PHE A 160 28.57 -11.87 9.35
C PHE A 160 28.28 -13.29 8.83
N PRO A 161 27.17 -13.52 8.08
CA PRO A 161 26.23 -12.54 7.48
C PRO A 161 24.96 -12.26 8.31
N CYS A 162 24.49 -11.00 8.28
CA CYS A 162 23.25 -10.56 8.94
C CYS A 162 22.03 -10.70 8.02
N THR A 163 20.85 -10.97 8.59
CA THR A 163 19.58 -11.02 7.85
C THR A 163 18.63 -9.94 8.37
N ILE A 164 17.97 -9.21 7.47
CA ILE A 164 16.99 -8.18 7.84
C ILE A 164 15.62 -8.53 7.27
N ILE A 165 14.62 -8.60 8.16
CA ILE A 165 13.21 -8.72 7.79
C ILE A 165 12.61 -7.31 7.69
N ILE A 166 11.95 -6.99 6.57
CA ILE A 166 11.22 -5.73 6.36
C ILE A 166 9.76 -6.05 6.07
N ILE A 167 8.83 -5.37 6.74
CA ILE A 167 7.39 -5.57 6.53
C ILE A 167 6.87 -4.53 5.52
N ASP A 168 6.42 -4.98 4.35
CA ASP A 168 5.87 -4.14 3.29
C ASP A 168 4.34 -4.03 3.42
N GLY A 169 3.86 -2.82 3.67
CA GLY A 169 2.46 -2.53 3.93
C GLY A 169 2.23 -1.09 4.35
N THR A 170 0.99 -0.62 4.27
CA THR A 170 0.57 0.54 5.05
C THR A 170 0.81 0.28 6.54
N TRP A 171 0.98 1.34 7.34
CA TRP A 171 1.18 1.22 8.80
C TRP A 171 0.19 0.30 9.51
N SER A 172 -1.09 0.34 9.14
CA SER A 172 -2.08 -0.58 9.71
C SER A 172 -1.88 -2.03 9.28
N GLN A 173 -1.47 -2.26 8.03
CA GLN A 173 -1.20 -3.61 7.51
C GLN A 173 0.09 -4.18 8.10
N ALA A 174 1.15 -3.39 8.15
CA ALA A 174 2.42 -3.79 8.75
C ALA A 174 2.25 -4.12 10.24
N LYS A 175 1.49 -3.28 10.96
CA LYS A 175 1.09 -3.55 12.35
C LYS A 175 0.32 -4.86 12.48
N ASP A 176 -0.66 -5.09 11.60
CA ASP A 176 -1.46 -6.32 11.62
C ASP A 176 -0.59 -7.57 11.41
N ILE A 177 0.31 -7.52 10.42
CA ILE A 177 1.28 -8.59 10.14
C ILE A 177 2.19 -8.82 11.35
N PHE A 178 2.78 -7.76 11.91
CA PHE A 178 3.70 -7.89 13.03
C PHE A 178 3.04 -8.55 14.26
N TYR A 179 1.87 -8.08 14.67
CA TYR A 179 1.24 -8.56 15.91
C TYR A 179 0.55 -9.92 15.78
N LYS A 180 0.06 -10.29 14.60
CA LYS A 180 -0.61 -11.58 14.34
C LYS A 180 0.36 -12.75 14.16
N ASN A 181 1.66 -12.49 14.01
CA ASN A 181 2.66 -13.52 13.76
C ASN A 181 3.68 -13.54 14.91
N SER A 182 3.60 -14.56 15.76
CA SER A 182 4.50 -14.70 16.93
C SER A 182 5.97 -14.83 16.52
N LEU A 183 6.26 -15.42 15.36
CA LEU A 183 7.61 -15.55 14.81
C LEU A 183 8.35 -14.21 14.70
N PHE A 184 7.65 -13.13 14.37
CA PHE A 184 8.25 -11.79 14.20
C PHE A 184 8.62 -11.10 15.51
N ARG A 185 8.34 -11.73 16.66
CA ARG A 185 8.80 -11.26 17.97
C ARG A 185 10.14 -11.88 18.39
N LEU A 186 10.63 -12.89 17.65
CA LEU A 186 11.89 -13.58 17.94
C LEU A 186 13.13 -12.76 17.50
N PRO A 187 13.16 -12.19 16.28
CA PRO A 187 14.30 -11.37 15.84
C PRO A 187 14.43 -10.10 16.68
N LYS A 188 15.66 -9.59 16.77
CA LYS A 188 15.90 -8.29 17.41
C LYS A 188 15.23 -7.18 16.60
N GLN A 189 14.35 -6.43 17.26
CA GLN A 189 13.63 -5.33 16.64
C GLN A 189 14.54 -4.10 16.50
N VAL A 190 14.57 -3.54 15.30
CA VAL A 190 15.36 -2.35 14.96
C VAL A 190 14.51 -1.31 14.24
N GLN A 191 14.92 -0.05 14.33
CA GLN A 191 14.31 1.08 13.62
C GLN A 191 15.40 1.93 12.96
N LEU A 192 15.06 2.56 11.85
CA LEU A 192 15.89 3.59 11.25
C LEU A 192 15.59 4.93 11.91
N LYS A 193 16.62 5.65 12.32
CA LYS A 193 16.52 7.07 12.68
C LYS A 193 17.06 7.89 11.52
N THR A 194 16.18 8.29 10.60
CA THR A 194 16.57 9.14 9.48
C THR A 194 15.90 10.50 9.59
N SER A 195 16.67 11.56 9.40
CA SER A 195 16.16 12.92 9.18
C SER A 195 15.85 13.20 7.70
N ILE A 196 16.17 12.27 6.81
CA ILE A 196 15.93 12.40 5.37
C ILE A 196 14.43 12.36 5.07
N SER A 197 14.02 13.20 4.13
CA SER A 197 12.67 13.14 3.57
C SER A 197 12.62 12.08 2.47
N SER A 198 11.51 11.37 2.38
CA SER A 198 11.32 10.37 1.32
C SER A 198 11.29 11.02 -0.06
N GLN A 199 11.95 10.36 -1.01
CA GLN A 199 11.97 10.68 -2.44
C GLN A 199 10.77 10.04 -3.18
N TYR A 200 9.98 9.22 -2.48
CA TYR A 200 8.81 8.55 -3.05
C TYR A 200 7.56 9.44 -3.07
N VAL A 201 7.62 10.51 -3.85
CA VAL A 201 6.65 11.61 -3.86
C VAL A 201 5.34 11.32 -4.60
N ILE A 202 5.20 10.14 -5.21
CA ILE A 202 4.02 9.76 -6.01
C ILE A 202 2.99 8.93 -5.22
N ARG A 203 3.19 8.78 -3.90
CA ARG A 203 2.20 8.24 -2.98
C ARG A 203 2.22 9.01 -1.67
N THR A 204 1.05 9.34 -1.15
CA THR A 204 0.92 10.01 0.15
C THR A 204 1.43 9.13 1.29
N GLN A 205 2.40 9.64 2.03
CA GLN A 205 2.95 9.07 3.27
C GLN A 205 2.35 9.76 4.51
N PRO A 206 2.45 9.17 5.72
CA PRO A 206 1.96 9.83 6.93
C PRO A 206 2.74 11.09 7.30
N THR A 207 4.08 11.00 7.35
CA THR A 207 5.01 12.12 7.57
C THR A 207 6.02 12.16 6.42
N ASN A 208 6.72 13.27 6.22
CA ASN A 208 7.75 13.38 5.17
C ASN A 208 8.97 12.47 5.42
N THR A 209 9.18 12.08 6.68
CA THR A 209 10.27 11.19 7.12
C THR A 209 9.90 9.69 7.04
N CYS A 210 8.66 9.35 6.69
CA CYS A 210 8.26 7.96 6.49
C CYS A 210 8.80 7.46 5.15
N LEU A 211 9.81 6.60 5.19
CA LEU A 211 10.40 6.01 3.99
C LEU A 211 9.51 4.90 3.38
N SER A 212 9.61 4.73 2.06
CA SER A 212 9.09 3.56 1.36
C SER A 212 9.93 2.31 1.66
N THR A 213 9.40 1.12 1.37
CA THR A 213 10.09 -0.15 1.60
C THR A 213 11.46 -0.23 0.91
N LEU A 214 11.56 0.33 -0.30
CA LEU A 214 12.84 0.37 -1.03
C LEU A 214 13.83 1.32 -0.36
N GLU A 215 13.40 2.50 0.08
CA GLU A 215 14.25 3.44 0.81
C GLU A 215 14.71 2.87 2.14
N CYS A 216 13.80 2.24 2.91
CA CYS A 216 14.15 1.52 4.13
C CYS A 216 15.23 0.47 3.88
N ALA A 217 15.08 -0.32 2.81
CA ALA A 217 16.07 -1.34 2.45
C ALA A 217 17.40 -0.73 2.00
N ALA A 218 17.36 0.38 1.24
CA ALA A 218 18.54 1.09 0.75
C ALA A 218 19.40 1.60 1.92
N VAL A 219 18.78 2.33 2.86
CA VAL A 219 19.44 2.84 4.06
C VAL A 219 19.94 1.69 4.93
N ALA A 220 19.12 0.65 5.14
CA ALA A 220 19.51 -0.49 5.97
C ALA A 220 20.72 -1.23 5.40
N LEU A 221 20.76 -1.47 4.08
CA LEU A 221 21.90 -2.13 3.44
C LEU A 221 23.16 -1.25 3.47
N ALA A 222 23.04 0.05 3.21
CA ALA A 222 24.20 0.95 3.27
C ALA A 222 24.84 0.97 4.66
N LEU A 223 24.02 1.00 5.73
CA LEU A 223 24.51 0.93 7.11
C LEU A 223 25.18 -0.42 7.43
N MET A 224 24.57 -1.54 7.02
CA MET A 224 25.06 -2.87 7.36
C MET A 224 26.31 -3.28 6.57
N GLU A 225 26.40 -2.89 5.30
CA GLU A 225 27.57 -3.14 4.45
C GLU A 225 28.64 -2.04 4.58
N LYS A 226 28.35 -0.95 5.33
CA LYS A 226 29.22 0.24 5.48
C LYS A 226 29.62 0.83 4.12
N ASN A 227 28.62 0.97 3.23
CA ASN A 227 28.83 1.44 1.87
C ASN A 227 27.65 2.28 1.37
N ASP A 228 27.83 3.60 1.40
CA ASP A 228 26.80 4.58 1.01
C ASP A 228 26.43 4.50 -0.49
N PHE A 229 27.32 3.97 -1.33
CA PHE A 229 27.03 3.77 -2.77
C PHE A 229 25.85 2.82 -3.01
N ILE A 230 25.60 1.89 -2.09
CA ILE A 230 24.46 0.97 -2.15
C ILE A 230 23.14 1.74 -2.09
N GLU A 231 23.05 2.72 -1.18
CA GLU A 231 21.85 3.54 -1.05
C GLU A 231 21.58 4.31 -2.34
N GLU A 232 22.57 5.03 -2.85
CA GLU A 232 22.45 5.80 -4.10
C GLU A 232 21.99 4.91 -5.27
N THR A 233 22.60 3.73 -5.40
CA THR A 233 22.30 2.79 -6.49
C THR A 233 20.88 2.24 -6.41
N ILE A 234 20.40 1.90 -5.21
CA ILE A 234 19.04 1.36 -5.01
C ILE A 234 17.99 2.46 -5.19
N LEU A 235 18.29 3.71 -4.84
CA LEU A 235 17.37 4.84 -4.97
C LEU A 235 17.19 5.33 -6.42
N ARG A 236 18.20 5.17 -7.28
CA ARG A 236 18.14 5.58 -8.70
C ARG A 236 16.89 5.11 -9.46
N PRO A 237 16.48 3.81 -9.44
CA PRO A 237 15.25 3.38 -10.10
C PRO A 237 13.97 3.93 -9.46
N LEU A 238 13.98 4.23 -8.14
CA LEU A 238 12.86 4.87 -7.47
C LEU A 238 12.68 6.32 -7.95
N GLN A 239 13.78 7.07 -8.03
CA GLN A 239 13.80 8.43 -8.56
C GLN A 239 13.26 8.45 -9.99
N ALA A 240 13.73 7.56 -10.85
CA ALA A 240 13.25 7.43 -12.23
C ALA A 240 11.74 7.10 -12.31
N LEU A 241 11.24 6.21 -11.43
CA LEU A 241 9.82 5.93 -11.33
C LEU A 241 9.02 7.19 -11.00
N CYS A 242 9.46 7.96 -9.99
CA CYS A 242 8.82 9.23 -9.64
C CYS A 242 8.85 10.22 -10.81
N SER A 243 10.03 10.43 -11.43
CA SER A 243 10.19 11.34 -12.58
C SER A 243 9.26 10.97 -13.73
N PHE A 244 9.18 9.69 -14.11
CA PHE A 244 8.29 9.28 -15.19
C PHE A 244 6.82 9.53 -14.88
N GLN A 245 6.38 9.28 -13.64
CA GLN A 245 5.00 9.53 -13.25
C GLN A 245 4.68 11.03 -13.29
N LEU A 246 5.57 11.87 -12.75
CA LEU A 246 5.39 13.33 -12.78
C LEU A 246 5.35 13.88 -14.20
N GLN A 247 6.22 13.40 -15.10
CA GLN A 247 6.23 13.77 -16.51
C GLN A 247 4.94 13.37 -17.25
N HIS A 248 4.24 12.35 -16.78
CA HIS A 248 2.99 11.85 -17.37
C HIS A 248 1.75 12.28 -16.58
N GLY A 249 1.85 13.38 -15.82
CA GLY A 249 0.71 14.03 -15.20
C GLY A 249 0.38 13.58 -13.78
N ALA A 250 1.21 12.74 -13.14
CA ALA A 250 1.07 12.51 -11.71
C ALA A 250 1.41 13.79 -10.93
N GLN A 251 0.73 13.99 -9.80
CA GLN A 251 0.98 15.11 -8.91
C GLN A 251 1.92 14.70 -7.78
N VAL A 252 2.64 15.67 -7.23
CA VAL A 252 3.43 15.48 -6.02
C VAL A 252 2.47 15.31 -4.83
N HIS A 253 2.58 14.19 -4.14
CA HIS A 253 1.81 13.90 -2.95
C HIS A 253 2.57 14.37 -1.71
N HIS A 254 2.09 15.43 -1.07
CA HIS A 254 2.57 15.82 0.26
C HIS A 254 2.15 14.80 1.33
N SER A 255 2.91 14.73 2.43
CA SER A 255 2.56 13.88 3.56
C SER A 255 1.24 14.31 4.21
N LYS A 256 0.54 13.37 4.85
CA LYS A 256 -0.70 13.67 5.57
C LYS A 256 -0.49 14.72 6.66
N GLU A 257 0.63 14.65 7.38
CA GLU A 257 1.04 15.67 8.33
C GLU A 257 1.09 17.07 7.69
N HIS A 258 1.78 17.21 6.56
CA HIS A 258 1.90 18.49 5.85
C HIS A 258 0.53 19.01 5.40
N LEU A 259 -0.29 18.15 4.80
CA LEU A 259 -1.64 18.52 4.36
C LEU A 259 -2.52 18.98 5.53
N LEU A 260 -2.42 18.31 6.69
CA LEU A 260 -3.18 18.69 7.88
C LEU A 260 -2.69 20.00 8.50
N LYS A 261 -1.37 20.21 8.60
CA LYS A 261 -0.78 21.43 9.17
C LYS A 261 -1.10 22.68 8.36
N ASN A 262 -1.16 22.54 7.03
CA ASN A 262 -1.38 23.67 6.12
C ASN A 262 -2.85 23.86 5.71
N GLY A 263 -3.78 23.07 6.27
CA GLY A 263 -5.20 23.17 5.92
C GLY A 263 -5.54 22.71 4.49
N LEU A 264 -4.66 21.93 3.85
CA LEU A 264 -4.79 21.41 2.49
C LEU A 264 -5.35 19.97 2.47
N TYR A 265 -6.02 19.54 3.54
CA TYR A 265 -6.55 18.18 3.65
C TYR A 265 -8.01 18.11 3.18
N ASP A 266 -8.21 17.72 1.93
CA ASP A 266 -9.52 17.82 1.24
C ASP A 266 -10.56 16.76 1.68
N LYS A 267 -10.19 15.82 2.54
CA LYS A 267 -11.09 14.73 2.97
C LYS A 267 -11.81 15.08 4.26
N PRO A 268 -13.09 14.69 4.41
CA PRO A 268 -13.83 14.96 5.63
C PRO A 268 -13.13 14.28 6.82
N MET A 269 -13.04 15.01 7.92
CA MET A 269 -12.45 14.49 9.15
C MET A 269 -13.23 13.27 9.63
N PRO A 270 -12.55 12.19 10.05
CA PRO A 270 -13.22 10.97 10.47
C PRO A 270 -14.01 11.20 11.77
N LYS A 271 -15.23 10.68 11.85
CA LYS A 271 -16.05 10.77 13.08
C LYS A 271 -15.57 9.85 14.22
N ASN A 272 -14.73 8.87 13.91
CA ASN A 272 -14.24 7.88 14.87
C ASN A 272 -13.15 8.49 15.77
N LYS A 273 -13.39 8.53 17.09
CA LYS A 273 -12.45 9.07 18.11
C LYS A 273 -11.01 8.53 17.97
N ARG A 274 -10.84 7.24 17.66
CA ARG A 274 -9.50 6.63 17.49
C ARG A 274 -8.78 7.17 16.25
N LYS A 275 -9.53 7.40 15.16
CA LYS A 275 -8.95 7.97 13.93
C LYS A 275 -8.64 9.46 14.10
N LEU A 276 -9.48 10.22 14.80
CA LEU A 276 -9.22 11.61 15.17
C LEU A 276 -7.93 11.74 15.98
N LYS A 277 -7.81 10.98 17.07
CA LYS A 277 -6.59 10.95 17.89
C LYS A 277 -5.34 10.59 17.07
N LYS A 278 -5.46 9.66 16.12
CA LYS A 278 -4.34 9.33 15.21
C LYS A 278 -3.96 10.51 14.30
N MET A 279 -4.92 11.31 13.85
CA MET A 279 -4.65 12.50 13.04
C MET A 279 -4.04 13.62 13.88
N GLU A 280 -4.48 13.80 15.13
CA GLU A 280 -3.85 14.72 16.08
C GLU A 280 -2.39 14.32 16.37
N LEU A 281 -2.12 13.04 16.59
CA LEU A 281 -0.76 12.53 16.79
C LEU A 281 0.15 12.78 15.57
N LEU A 282 -0.39 12.66 14.35
CA LEU A 282 0.34 12.99 13.12
C LEU A 282 0.74 14.47 13.10
N VAL A 283 -0.19 15.38 13.40
CA VAL A 283 0.08 16.83 13.41
C VAL A 283 1.13 17.20 14.46
N ASN A 284 1.13 16.52 15.60
CA ASN A 284 2.06 16.80 16.70
C ASN A 284 3.42 16.09 16.56
N ASN A 285 3.70 15.39 15.45
CA ASN A 285 4.93 14.61 15.25
C ASN A 285 5.24 13.60 16.36
N VAL A 286 4.19 13.09 17.01
CA VAL A 286 4.32 12.05 18.03
C VAL A 286 4.30 10.69 17.34
N LYS A 287 5.26 9.81 17.64
CA LYS A 287 5.35 8.45 17.08
C LYS A 287 4.00 7.71 17.23
N ILE A 288 3.52 7.10 16.13
CA ILE A 288 2.21 6.43 16.00
C ILE A 288 2.34 4.91 16.13
#